data_AF-A0A958KWU5-F1
#
_entry.id   AF-A0A958KWU5-F1
#
_cell.length_a   1.000
_cell.length_b   1.000
_cell.length_c   1.000
_cell.angle_alpha   90.00
_cell.angle_beta   90.00
_cell.angle_gamma   90.00
#
_symmetry.space_group_name_H-M   'P 1'
#
loop_
_entity.id
_entity.type
_entity.pdbx_description
1 polymer ?
#
loop_
_entity_poly.entity_id
_entity_poly.type
_entity_poly.pdbx_seq_one_letter_code
_entity_poly.pdbx_strand_id
1 'polypeptide(L)'
;MQFIKLSLVVFLMLAATISHAEEKSDSAESEAPAGVAAEEGEPAAASSGGNVDREWANRTSKLNVLEAKMKDLTKKIKSFIEMKKSGKAALDEKGRPIDVFEAIVVSHKELKETVATYAKESAELKYRYPEKGEVLEKKYIPLREQSLEQIEKQMGLDGELTRLKKKIDKKYSAFVGDQLARPTSSSETKVESTVKQTRVRGDEPERLKLSK
;
A
#
# COMPACT_ATOMS: atom_id res chain seq x y z
N MET A 1 18.94 -13.87 -37.91
CA MET A 1 19.44 -13.86 -36.51
C MET A 1 20.62 -12.88 -36.32
N GLN A 2 20.51 -11.62 -36.75
CA GLN A 2 21.59 -10.62 -36.60
C GLN A 2 21.21 -9.43 -35.69
N PHE A 3 19.93 -9.24 -35.37
CA PHE A 3 19.45 -8.12 -34.56
C PHE A 3 19.66 -8.26 -33.04
N ILE A 4 19.88 -9.47 -32.53
CA ILE A 4 20.06 -9.70 -31.09
C ILE A 4 21.47 -9.26 -30.62
N LYS A 5 22.46 -9.28 -31.51
CA LYS A 5 23.84 -8.89 -31.16
C LYS A 5 24.03 -7.37 -31.08
N LEU A 6 23.25 -6.58 -31.82
CA LEU A 6 23.35 -5.11 -31.78
C LEU A 6 22.74 -4.51 -30.50
N SER A 7 21.70 -5.13 -29.95
CA SER A 7 21.02 -4.63 -28.74
C SER A 7 21.87 -4.78 -27.47
N LEU A 8 22.80 -5.74 -27.42
CA LEU A 8 23.60 -6.01 -26.23
C LEU A 8 24.79 -5.06 -26.10
N VAL A 9 25.31 -4.55 -27.24
CA VAL A 9 26.42 -3.57 -27.24
C VAL A 9 25.93 -2.18 -26.82
N VAL A 10 24.70 -1.79 -27.17
CA VAL A 10 24.12 -0.50 -26.75
C VAL A 10 23.82 -0.48 -25.24
N PHE A 11 23.44 -1.62 -24.65
CA PHE A 11 23.19 -1.69 -23.21
C PHE A 11 24.47 -1.67 -22.37
N LEU A 12 25.60 -2.16 -22.92
CA LEU A 12 26.89 -2.17 -22.23
C LEU A 12 27.60 -0.80 -22.27
N MET A 13 27.29 0.04 -23.26
CA MET A 13 27.77 1.43 -23.32
C MET A 13 27.02 2.39 -22.37
N LEU A 14 25.79 2.06 -21.94
CA LEU A 14 25.03 2.91 -21.01
C LEU A 14 25.44 2.72 -19.53
N ALA A 15 26.20 1.67 -19.22
CA ALA A 15 26.65 1.37 -17.85
C ALA A 15 27.99 2.02 -17.46
N ALA A 16 28.64 2.74 -18.38
CA ALA A 16 29.99 3.28 -18.17
C ALA A 16 30.05 4.78 -17.81
N THR A 17 28.93 5.49 -17.67
CA THR A 17 28.94 6.96 -17.45
C THR A 17 28.46 7.42 -16.07
N ILE A 18 28.20 6.52 -15.13
CA ILE A 18 27.83 6.88 -13.75
C ILE A 18 29.01 6.58 -12.82
N SER A 19 30.09 7.33 -12.98
CA SER A 19 31.23 7.36 -12.05
C SER A 19 31.99 8.66 -12.24
N HIS A 20 31.49 9.75 -11.65
CA HIS A 20 32.27 10.83 -11.02
C HIS A 20 31.30 11.94 -10.56
N ALA A 21 31.12 12.06 -9.26
CA ALA A 21 30.52 13.23 -8.63
C ALA A 21 31.33 13.50 -7.34
N GLU A 22 32.39 14.28 -7.46
CA GLU A 22 33.07 14.91 -6.32
C GLU A 22 33.87 16.15 -6.77
N GLU A 23 33.85 17.18 -5.90
CA GLU A 23 34.49 18.52 -5.94
C GLU A 23 33.94 19.60 -6.90
N LYS A 24 33.99 20.91 -6.63
CA LYS A 24 34.02 21.83 -5.46
C LYS A 24 34.15 23.26 -6.04
N SER A 25 33.54 24.28 -5.42
CA SER A 25 33.86 25.73 -5.51
C SER A 25 33.52 26.45 -6.86
N ASP A 26 33.22 27.74 -6.98
CA ASP A 26 33.03 28.89 -6.09
C ASP A 26 32.39 30.06 -6.89
N SER A 27 31.89 31.09 -6.20
CA SER A 27 31.65 32.49 -6.66
C SER A 27 30.47 32.78 -7.62
N ALA A 28 29.75 33.89 -7.58
CA ALA A 28 29.62 35.07 -6.69
C ALA A 28 28.41 35.91 -7.20
N GLU A 29 28.12 37.01 -6.48
CA GLU A 29 27.12 38.09 -6.70
C GLU A 29 25.77 37.90 -5.99
N SER A 30 25.52 38.56 -4.85
CA SER A 30 25.39 40.01 -4.58
C SER A 30 23.97 40.52 -4.88
N GLU A 31 23.18 40.75 -3.83
CA GLU A 31 22.82 42.11 -3.40
C GLU A 31 21.98 42.06 -2.11
N ALA A 32 22.42 42.84 -1.13
CA ALA A 32 21.68 43.26 0.07
C ALA A 32 20.70 44.41 -0.33
N PRO A 33 19.81 44.98 0.53
CA PRO A 33 20.14 45.37 1.91
C PRO A 33 19.02 45.37 2.99
N ALA A 34 19.52 45.39 4.24
CA ALA A 34 19.12 46.20 5.39
C ALA A 34 17.81 45.94 6.18
N GLY A 35 18.02 45.67 7.48
CA GLY A 35 17.16 46.04 8.62
C GLY A 35 16.45 44.86 9.28
N VAL A 36 16.38 44.66 10.59
CA VAL A 36 16.65 45.50 11.78
C VAL A 36 16.73 44.55 13.01
N ALA A 37 17.56 44.92 13.99
CA ALA A 37 17.49 44.59 15.43
C ALA A 37 17.51 43.12 15.93
N ALA A 38 18.67 42.78 16.50
CA ALA A 38 18.84 42.37 17.90
C ALA A 38 17.70 41.60 18.58
N GLU A 39 17.89 40.28 18.71
CA GLU A 39 17.48 39.55 19.91
C GLU A 39 18.57 38.51 20.23
N GLU A 40 19.34 38.77 21.28
CA GLU A 40 20.23 37.79 21.90
C GLU A 40 19.38 36.71 22.56
N GLY A 41 19.13 35.62 21.83
CA GLY A 41 18.58 34.37 22.36
C GLY A 41 19.66 33.29 22.31
N GLU A 42 19.95 32.72 23.48
CA GLU A 42 20.84 31.59 23.76
C GLU A 42 21.06 30.59 22.59
N PRO A 43 22.29 30.16 22.30
CA PRO A 43 22.50 28.92 21.55
C PRO A 43 22.15 27.73 22.46
N ALA A 44 20.86 27.44 22.56
CA ALA A 44 20.35 26.20 23.14
C ALA A 44 20.88 25.01 22.34
N ALA A 45 21.83 24.27 22.93
CA ALA A 45 21.99 22.81 22.85
C ALA A 45 21.70 22.06 21.52
N ALA A 46 21.95 22.69 20.36
CA ALA A 46 21.65 22.13 19.05
C ALA A 46 22.82 21.32 18.48
N SER A 47 23.17 20.19 19.11
CA SER A 47 24.06 19.21 18.45
C SER A 47 23.77 17.74 18.74
N SER A 48 22.86 17.43 19.68
CA SER A 48 22.49 16.03 19.98
C SER A 48 21.13 15.59 19.40
N GLY A 49 20.24 16.50 19.04
CA GLY A 49 18.86 16.17 18.63
C GLY A 49 18.71 15.67 17.19
N GLY A 50 19.50 16.22 16.24
CA GLY A 50 19.31 15.95 14.81
C GLY A 50 19.57 14.48 14.39
N ASN A 51 20.44 13.77 15.11
CA ASN A 51 20.72 12.36 14.82
C ASN A 51 19.57 11.46 15.34
N VAL A 52 19.05 11.77 16.53
CA VAL A 52 17.94 11.06 17.19
C VAL A 52 16.65 11.17 16.36
N ASP A 53 16.37 12.36 15.81
CA ASP A 53 15.20 12.57 14.96
C ASP A 53 15.32 11.84 13.60
N ARG A 54 16.52 11.80 13.02
CA ARG A 54 16.78 11.08 11.78
C ARG A 54 16.67 9.56 11.96
N GLU A 55 17.22 9.00 13.05
CA GLU A 55 17.07 7.57 13.35
C GLU A 55 15.59 7.20 13.57
N TRP A 56 14.85 8.04 14.31
CA TRP A 56 13.42 7.85 14.51
C TRP A 56 12.64 7.87 13.19
N ALA A 57 12.91 8.83 12.31
CA ALA A 57 12.24 8.92 11.00
C ALA A 57 12.53 7.69 10.13
N ASN A 58 13.78 7.20 10.13
CA ASN A 58 14.18 6.00 9.39
C ASN A 58 13.47 4.75 9.91
N ARG A 59 13.45 4.54 11.23
CA ARG A 59 12.78 3.38 11.84
C ARG A 59 11.26 3.43 11.66
N THR A 60 10.65 4.62 11.73
CA THR A 60 9.23 4.80 11.46
C THR A 60 8.89 4.49 10.00
N SER A 61 9.74 4.91 9.06
CA SER A 61 9.60 4.57 7.64
C SER A 61 9.69 3.05 7.42
N LYS A 62 10.62 2.38 8.11
CA LYS A 62 10.74 0.91 8.10
C LYS A 62 9.47 0.23 8.62
N LEU A 63 8.87 0.73 9.71
CA LEU A 63 7.59 0.20 10.21
C LEU A 63 6.46 0.35 9.18
N ASN A 64 6.38 1.48 8.49
CA ASN A 64 5.37 1.69 7.45
C ASN A 64 5.54 0.71 6.27
N VAL A 65 6.79 0.43 5.87
CA VAL A 65 7.09 -0.56 4.82
C VAL A 65 6.68 -1.96 5.26
N LEU A 66 6.98 -2.35 6.50
CA LEU A 66 6.54 -3.63 7.06
C LEU A 66 5.01 -3.72 7.12
N GLU A 67 4.33 -2.64 7.50
CA GLU A 67 2.87 -2.57 7.51
C GLU A 67 2.25 -2.75 6.12
N ALA A 68 2.79 -2.05 5.12
CA ALA A 68 2.37 -2.21 3.73
C ALA A 68 2.58 -3.65 3.26
N LYS A 69 3.74 -4.24 3.55
CA LYS A 69 4.06 -5.64 3.20
C LYS A 69 3.09 -6.63 3.86
N MET A 70 2.73 -6.45 5.14
CA MET A 70 1.74 -7.28 5.81
C MET A 70 0.36 -7.19 5.14
N LYS A 71 -0.07 -5.98 4.77
CA LYS A 71 -1.34 -5.77 4.04
C LYS A 71 -1.33 -6.47 2.68
N ASP A 72 -0.23 -6.39 1.94
CA ASP A 72 -0.11 -7.00 0.62
C ASP A 72 -0.04 -8.52 0.68
N LEU A 73 0.71 -9.08 1.63
CA LEU A 73 0.71 -10.53 1.90
C LEU A 73 -0.68 -11.04 2.29
N THR A 74 -1.40 -10.27 3.11
CA THR A 74 -2.79 -10.61 3.48
C THR A 74 -3.71 -10.62 2.27
N LYS A 75 -3.63 -9.60 1.39
CA LYS A 75 -4.41 -9.57 0.13
C LYS A 75 -4.05 -10.74 -0.78
N LYS A 76 -2.77 -11.09 -0.87
CA LYS A 76 -2.28 -12.20 -1.68
C LYS A 76 -2.80 -13.55 -1.19
N ILE A 77 -2.80 -13.77 0.13
CA ILE A 77 -3.41 -14.96 0.74
C ILE A 77 -4.92 -15.01 0.43
N LYS A 78 -5.63 -13.88 0.57
CA LYS A 78 -7.06 -13.81 0.23
C LYS A 78 -7.33 -14.16 -1.24
N SER A 79 -6.53 -13.64 -2.18
CA SER A 79 -6.71 -13.97 -3.60
C SER A 79 -6.43 -15.44 -3.89
N PHE A 80 -5.42 -16.04 -3.25
CA PHE A 80 -5.18 -17.48 -3.36
C PHE A 80 -6.34 -18.32 -2.79
N ILE A 81 -6.93 -17.92 -1.68
CA ILE A 81 -8.11 -18.60 -1.12
C ILE A 81 -9.31 -18.49 -2.07
N GLU A 82 -9.53 -17.34 -2.71
CA GLU A 82 -10.59 -17.16 -3.71
C GLU A 82 -10.35 -17.99 -4.97
N MET A 83 -9.12 -18.07 -5.46
CA MET A 83 -8.77 -18.94 -6.60
C MET A 83 -8.99 -20.41 -6.25
N LYS A 84 -8.59 -20.84 -5.05
CA LYS A 84 -8.87 -22.17 -4.52
C LYS A 84 -10.38 -22.46 -4.49
N LYS A 85 -11.20 -21.52 -3.98
CA LYS A 85 -12.66 -21.67 -3.89
C LYS A 85 -13.36 -21.67 -5.24
N SER A 86 -12.86 -20.90 -6.19
CA SER A 86 -13.44 -20.80 -7.54
C SER A 86 -13.02 -21.94 -8.47
N GLY A 87 -12.06 -22.78 -8.06
CA GLY A 87 -11.55 -23.89 -8.88
C GLY A 87 -10.79 -23.43 -10.12
N LYS A 88 -10.44 -22.14 -10.22
CA LYS A 88 -9.69 -21.58 -11.35
C LYS A 88 -8.22 -21.93 -11.20
N ALA A 89 -7.59 -22.38 -12.28
CA ALA A 89 -6.15 -22.60 -12.30
C ALA A 89 -5.44 -21.25 -12.10
N ALA A 90 -4.67 -21.14 -11.01
CA ALA A 90 -3.82 -19.97 -10.79
C ALA A 90 -2.62 -20.05 -11.73
N LEU A 91 -2.42 -19.00 -12.52
CA LEU A 91 -1.30 -18.88 -13.44
C LEU A 91 -0.38 -17.76 -12.94
N ASP A 92 0.93 -18.03 -12.97
CA ASP A 92 1.97 -17.04 -12.72
C ASP A 92 2.03 -16.00 -13.85
N GLU A 93 2.77 -14.91 -13.68
CA GLU A 93 2.99 -13.87 -14.71
C GLU A 93 3.51 -14.46 -16.03
N LYS A 94 4.21 -15.60 -15.93
CA LYS A 94 4.77 -16.38 -17.04
C LYS A 94 3.80 -17.44 -17.60
N GLY A 95 2.55 -17.47 -17.14
CA GLY A 95 1.54 -18.44 -17.56
C GLY A 95 1.79 -19.86 -17.03
N ARG A 96 2.58 -20.02 -15.96
CA ARG A 96 2.86 -21.33 -15.35
C ARG A 96 1.80 -21.66 -14.30
N PRO A 97 1.32 -22.91 -14.21
CA PRO A 97 0.41 -23.30 -13.15
C PRO A 97 1.10 -23.10 -11.79
N ILE A 98 0.44 -22.38 -10.89
CA ILE A 98 0.85 -22.20 -9.51
C ILE A 98 0.13 -23.24 -8.67
N ASP A 99 0.88 -23.96 -7.83
CA ASP A 99 0.25 -24.68 -6.72
C ASP A 99 -0.26 -23.66 -5.70
N VAL A 100 -1.57 -23.45 -5.70
CA VAL A 100 -2.25 -22.49 -4.85
C VAL A 100 -2.04 -22.84 -3.37
N PHE A 101 -1.96 -24.12 -3.01
CA PHE A 101 -1.73 -24.51 -1.62
C PHE A 101 -0.33 -24.14 -1.16
N GLU A 102 0.69 -24.44 -1.96
CA GLU A 102 2.07 -24.07 -1.66
C GLU A 102 2.22 -22.54 -1.57
N ALA A 103 1.62 -21.80 -2.50
CA ALA A 103 1.65 -20.34 -2.50
C ALA A 103 1.00 -19.72 -1.26
N ILE A 104 -0.10 -20.32 -0.74
CA ILE A 104 -0.72 -19.90 0.52
C ILE A 104 0.23 -20.14 1.70
N VAL A 105 0.84 -21.32 1.79
CA VAL A 105 1.75 -21.69 2.89
C VAL A 105 2.96 -20.76 2.92
N VAL A 106 3.59 -20.53 1.76
CA VAL A 106 4.73 -19.62 1.64
C VAL A 106 4.35 -18.20 2.05
N SER A 107 3.24 -17.68 1.51
CA SER A 107 2.78 -16.32 1.84
C SER A 107 2.40 -16.16 3.32
N HIS A 108 1.83 -17.20 3.94
CA HIS A 108 1.49 -17.19 5.38
C HIS A 108 2.73 -17.23 6.27
N LYS A 109 3.76 -17.98 5.87
CA LYS A 109 5.04 -17.99 6.56
C LYS A 109 5.72 -16.62 6.49
N GLU A 110 5.77 -16.01 5.31
CA GLU A 110 6.30 -14.66 5.13
C GLU A 110 5.50 -13.63 5.94
N LEU A 111 4.17 -13.78 6.04
CA LEU A 111 3.33 -12.89 6.84
C LEU A 111 3.72 -12.99 8.33
N LYS A 112 3.88 -14.21 8.87
CA LYS A 112 4.31 -14.42 10.26
C LYS A 112 5.68 -13.79 10.55
N GLU A 113 6.65 -14.03 9.68
CA GLU A 113 7.99 -13.45 9.82
C GLU A 113 7.95 -11.91 9.78
N THR A 114 7.11 -11.34 8.92
CA THR A 114 6.94 -9.88 8.81
C THR A 114 6.27 -9.31 10.06
N VAL A 115 5.24 -9.98 10.61
CA VAL A 115 4.58 -9.60 11.87
C VAL A 115 5.56 -9.64 13.05
N ALA A 116 6.36 -10.70 13.16
CA ALA A 116 7.36 -10.82 14.22
C ALA A 116 8.42 -9.71 14.14
N THR A 117 8.87 -9.39 12.91
CA THR A 117 9.83 -8.30 12.67
C THR A 117 9.23 -6.94 13.03
N TYR A 118 7.96 -6.71 12.66
CA TYR A 118 7.23 -5.49 13.00
C TYR A 118 7.06 -5.33 14.53
N ALA A 119 6.70 -6.41 15.23
CA ALA A 119 6.56 -6.41 16.68
C ALA A 119 7.88 -6.09 17.38
N LYS A 120 9.00 -6.64 16.89
CA LYS A 120 10.34 -6.37 17.42
C LYS A 120 10.74 -4.90 17.23
N GLU A 121 10.59 -4.37 16.02
CA GLU A 121 10.96 -2.99 15.68
C GLU A 121 10.09 -1.97 16.41
N SER A 122 8.79 -2.23 16.54
CA SER A 122 7.87 -1.36 17.29
C SER A 122 8.15 -1.37 18.78
N ALA A 123 8.46 -2.53 19.36
CA ALA A 123 8.88 -2.62 20.76
C ALA A 123 10.19 -1.86 21.01
N GLU A 124 11.19 -2.02 20.13
CA GLU A 124 12.46 -1.31 20.28
C GLU A 124 12.29 0.21 20.17
N LEU A 125 11.48 0.69 19.23
CA LEU A 125 11.13 2.11 19.09
C LEU A 125 10.45 2.66 20.35
N LYS A 126 9.51 1.90 20.93
CA LYS A 126 8.81 2.30 22.16
C LYS A 126 9.77 2.49 23.34
N TYR A 127 10.75 1.59 23.52
CA TYR A 127 11.72 1.70 24.62
C TYR A 127 12.81 2.74 24.37
N ARG A 128 13.27 2.90 23.13
CA ARG A 128 14.31 3.89 22.80
C ARG A 128 13.81 5.33 22.79
N TYR A 129 12.54 5.55 22.45
CA TYR A 129 11.94 6.87 22.31
C TYR A 129 10.64 6.98 23.11
N PRO A 130 10.70 6.96 24.46
CA PRO A 130 9.50 6.92 25.30
C PRO A 130 8.58 8.13 25.09
N GLU A 131 9.13 9.32 24.86
CA GLU A 131 8.36 10.54 24.59
C GLU A 131 7.54 10.45 23.29
N LYS A 132 8.06 9.72 22.30
CA LYS A 132 7.37 9.47 21.02
C LYS A 132 6.54 8.18 21.07
N GLY A 133 6.63 7.41 22.16
CA GLY A 133 5.99 6.11 22.35
C GLY A 133 4.47 6.20 22.39
N GLU A 134 3.90 7.22 23.03
CA GLU A 134 2.45 7.42 23.08
C GLU A 134 1.85 7.68 21.69
N VAL A 135 2.59 8.40 20.84
CA VAL A 135 2.18 8.64 19.44
C VAL A 135 2.25 7.35 18.64
N LEU A 136 3.26 6.51 18.91
CA LEU A 136 3.40 5.19 18.27
C LEU A 136 2.26 4.26 18.67
N GLU A 137 1.86 4.19 19.95
CA GLU A 137 0.76 3.32 20.39
C GLU A 137 -0.58 3.70 19.77
N LYS A 138 -0.83 5.00 19.57
CA LYS A 138 -2.02 5.50 18.89
C LYS A 138 -2.02 5.16 17.40
N LYS A 139 -0.86 5.26 16.75
CA LYS A 139 -0.73 5.07 15.30
C LYS A 139 -0.62 3.61 14.89
N TYR A 140 0.03 2.80 15.71
CA TYR A 140 0.41 1.43 15.41
C TYR A 140 -0.26 0.49 16.41
N ILE A 141 -1.43 -0.02 16.03
CA ILE A 141 -2.11 -1.06 16.79
C ILE A 141 -1.30 -2.34 16.66
N PRO A 142 -1.04 -3.08 17.77
CA PRO A 142 -0.36 -4.36 17.71
C PRO A 142 -1.09 -5.32 16.76
N LEU A 143 -0.49 -5.56 15.59
CA LEU A 143 -0.98 -6.53 14.63
C LEU A 143 -0.70 -7.92 15.18
N ARG A 144 -1.75 -8.65 15.53
CA ARG A 144 -1.65 -10.03 16.01
C ARG A 144 -1.43 -10.96 14.82
N GLU A 145 -0.65 -12.01 15.04
CA GLU A 145 -0.56 -13.12 14.11
C GLU A 145 -1.95 -13.73 13.89
N GLN A 146 -2.41 -13.73 12.64
CA GLN A 146 -3.68 -14.34 12.27
C GLN A 146 -3.44 -15.77 11.78
N SER A 147 -4.24 -16.71 12.28
CA SER A 147 -4.24 -18.07 11.73
C SER A 147 -4.87 -18.08 10.33
N LEU A 148 -4.51 -19.05 9.50
CA LEU A 148 -5.09 -19.18 8.16
C LEU A 148 -6.61 -19.36 8.22
N GLU A 149 -7.09 -20.14 9.19
CA GLU A 149 -8.52 -20.33 9.45
C GLU A 149 -9.22 -19.02 9.82
N GLN A 150 -8.57 -18.16 10.60
CA GLN A 150 -9.12 -16.85 10.95
C GLN A 150 -9.21 -15.93 9.74
N ILE A 151 -8.21 -15.94 8.85
CA ILE A 151 -8.24 -15.19 7.59
C ILE A 151 -9.40 -15.68 6.71
N GLU A 152 -9.55 -17.00 6.59
CA GLU A 152 -10.62 -17.60 5.80
C GLU A 152 -12.02 -17.31 6.39
N LYS A 153 -12.16 -17.38 7.71
CA LYS A 153 -13.40 -17.05 8.42
C LYS A 153 -13.78 -15.58 8.24
N GLN A 154 -12.82 -14.66 8.32
CA GLN A 154 -13.06 -13.24 8.06
C GLN A 154 -13.60 -13.01 6.64
N MET A 155 -13.03 -13.68 5.63
CA MET A 155 -13.56 -13.61 4.26
C MET A 155 -15.00 -14.13 4.16
N GLY A 156 -15.32 -15.21 4.89
CA GLY A 156 -16.68 -15.74 4.97
C GLY A 156 -17.68 -14.75 5.59
N LEU A 157 -17.29 -14.14 6.71
CA LEU A 157 -18.10 -13.15 7.44
C LEU A 157 -18.38 -11.90 6.61
N ASP A 158 -17.39 -11.38 5.87
CA ASP A 158 -17.59 -10.22 4.98
C ASP A 158 -18.63 -10.53 3.89
N GLY A 159 -18.60 -11.75 3.36
CA GLY A 159 -19.61 -12.24 2.42
C GLY A 159 -21.01 -12.35 3.03
N GLU A 160 -21.11 -12.86 4.26
CA GLU A 160 -22.37 -12.94 5.01
C GLU A 160 -22.92 -11.56 5.35
N LEU A 161 -22.08 -10.64 5.81
CA LEU A 161 -22.45 -9.26 6.12
C LEU A 161 -22.95 -8.53 4.87
N THR A 162 -22.29 -8.72 3.73
CA THR A 162 -22.72 -8.16 2.44
C THR A 162 -24.09 -8.69 2.03
N ARG A 163 -24.33 -10.00 2.21
CA ARG A 163 -25.64 -10.62 1.94
C ARG A 163 -26.72 -10.11 2.89
N LEU A 164 -26.39 -9.93 4.17
CA LEU A 164 -27.30 -9.38 5.17
C LEU A 164 -27.66 -7.92 4.86
N LYS A 165 -26.66 -7.08 4.55
CA LYS A 165 -26.86 -5.70 4.13
C LYS A 165 -27.82 -5.61 2.94
N LYS A 166 -27.60 -6.41 1.89
CA LYS A 166 -28.52 -6.49 0.73
C LYS A 166 -29.95 -6.89 1.12
N LYS A 167 -30.12 -7.80 2.10
CA LYS A 167 -31.45 -8.19 2.61
C LYS A 167 -32.11 -7.05 3.39
N ILE A 168 -31.35 -6.33 4.21
CA ILE A 168 -31.83 -5.17 4.96
C ILE A 168 -32.24 -4.08 3.97
N ASP A 169 -31.36 -3.70 3.04
CA ASP A 169 -31.64 -2.69 2.02
C ASP A 169 -32.91 -3.05 1.23
N LYS A 170 -33.09 -4.33 0.84
CA LYS A 170 -34.30 -4.78 0.13
C LYS A 170 -35.58 -4.70 0.98
N LYS A 171 -35.51 -4.99 2.28
CA LYS A 171 -36.68 -4.99 3.18
C LYS A 171 -37.04 -3.61 3.70
N TYR A 172 -36.04 -2.75 3.87
CA TYR A 172 -36.18 -1.46 4.52
C TYR A 172 -36.00 -0.26 3.56
N SER A 173 -35.70 -0.48 2.27
CA SER A 173 -35.64 0.61 1.27
C SER A 173 -36.92 1.43 1.19
N ALA A 174 -38.09 0.81 1.39
CA ALA A 174 -39.38 1.49 1.41
C ALA A 174 -39.60 2.33 2.70
N PHE A 175 -38.89 2.04 3.78
CA PHE A 175 -39.01 2.75 5.07
C PHE A 175 -37.96 3.85 5.25
N VAL A 176 -36.87 3.82 4.47
CA VAL A 176 -35.83 4.88 4.45
C VAL A 176 -36.24 6.07 3.57
N GLY A 177 -37.29 5.92 2.76
CA GLY A 177 -37.92 7.03 2.05
C GLY A 177 -38.83 7.84 2.97
N ASP A 178 -38.27 8.83 3.68
CA ASP A 178 -38.77 10.23 3.70
C ASP A 178 -37.93 11.19 4.57
N GLN A 179 -37.03 10.71 5.44
CA GLN A 179 -36.33 11.60 6.41
C GLN A 179 -34.86 11.94 6.10
N LEU A 180 -34.28 11.49 4.97
CA LEU A 180 -32.91 11.89 4.58
C LEU A 180 -32.78 12.36 3.11
N ALA A 181 -33.89 12.43 2.38
CA ALA A 181 -33.90 12.93 1.00
C ALA A 181 -34.11 14.46 0.98
N ARG A 182 -33.08 15.21 1.32
CA ARG A 182 -32.92 16.58 0.78
C ARG A 182 -31.69 16.66 -0.11
N PRO A 183 -31.74 16.15 -1.35
CA PRO A 183 -30.84 16.62 -2.38
C PRO A 183 -31.28 18.03 -2.79
N THR A 184 -30.35 18.97 -2.73
CA THR A 184 -30.50 20.28 -3.36
C THR A 184 -30.84 20.09 -4.83
N SER A 185 -32.04 20.52 -5.18
CA SER A 185 -32.50 20.89 -6.51
C SER A 185 -31.41 21.60 -7.32
N SER A 186 -31.10 21.08 -8.51
CA SER A 186 -31.13 21.90 -9.75
C SER A 186 -31.05 21.02 -11.01
N SER A 187 -32.14 21.12 -11.79
CA SER A 187 -32.26 21.06 -13.26
C SER A 187 -31.95 19.75 -14.01
N GLU A 188 -33.05 19.21 -14.50
CA GLU A 188 -33.22 18.31 -15.63
C GLU A 188 -32.59 18.85 -16.93
N THR A 189 -32.00 17.99 -17.76
CA THR A 189 -32.26 18.02 -19.21
C THR A 189 -32.27 16.61 -19.76
N LYS A 190 -33.46 16.24 -20.20
CA LYS A 190 -33.88 15.07 -20.96
C LYS A 190 -33.23 15.05 -22.36
N VAL A 191 -32.47 14.01 -22.70
CA VAL A 191 -32.45 13.48 -24.08
C VAL A 191 -32.35 11.95 -24.05
N GLU A 192 -33.40 11.37 -24.59
CA GLU A 192 -33.64 9.97 -24.90
C GLU A 192 -32.95 9.61 -26.23
N SER A 193 -32.21 8.50 -26.29
CA SER A 193 -32.21 7.67 -27.51
C SER A 193 -31.69 6.26 -27.27
N THR A 194 -32.53 5.35 -27.72
CA THR A 194 -32.50 3.89 -27.74
C THR A 194 -31.51 3.36 -28.80
N VAL A 195 -30.62 2.42 -28.47
CA VAL A 195 -30.09 1.43 -29.44
C VAL A 195 -29.86 0.06 -28.77
N LYS A 196 -30.32 -0.99 -29.47
CA LYS A 196 -30.43 -2.40 -29.12
C LYS A 196 -29.10 -3.19 -29.20
N GLN A 197 -29.08 -4.32 -28.46
CA GLN A 197 -28.39 -5.62 -28.71
C GLN A 197 -26.84 -5.60 -28.87
N THR A 198 -26.06 -6.52 -28.28
CA THR A 198 -26.09 -7.97 -28.53
C THR A 198 -25.20 -8.73 -27.51
N ARG A 199 -25.54 -9.99 -27.29
CA ARG A 199 -24.95 -11.00 -26.41
C ARG A 199 -23.78 -11.75 -27.09
N VAL A 200 -22.57 -11.78 -26.52
CA VAL A 200 -21.48 -12.78 -26.75
C VAL A 200 -20.56 -12.74 -25.50
N ARG A 201 -20.62 -13.68 -24.53
CA ARG A 201 -19.89 -14.96 -24.39
C ARG A 201 -18.38 -14.90 -24.69
N GLY A 202 -17.55 -14.86 -23.64
CA GLY A 202 -16.13 -15.17 -23.70
C GLY A 202 -15.51 -15.13 -22.31
N ASP A 203 -15.28 -16.30 -21.71
CA ASP A 203 -14.46 -16.45 -20.52
C ASP A 203 -13.01 -16.05 -20.87
N GLU A 204 -12.63 -14.83 -20.51
CA GLU A 204 -11.25 -14.35 -20.63
C GLU A 204 -10.62 -14.37 -19.22
N PRO A 205 -9.51 -15.09 -18.99
CA PRO A 205 -8.85 -15.07 -17.69
C PRO A 205 -8.23 -13.69 -17.45
N GLU A 206 -8.72 -12.99 -16.44
CA GLU A 206 -8.21 -11.69 -16.01
C GLU A 206 -6.73 -11.79 -15.65
N ARG A 207 -5.88 -11.19 -16.47
CA ARG A 207 -4.46 -10.98 -16.15
C ARG A 207 -4.34 -9.88 -15.10
N LEU A 208 -3.89 -10.25 -13.90
CA LEU A 208 -3.55 -9.31 -12.85
C LEU A 208 -2.44 -8.36 -13.32
N LYS A 209 -2.78 -7.07 -13.47
CA LYS A 209 -1.81 -5.99 -13.62
C LYS A 209 -1.45 -5.48 -12.23
N LEU A 210 -0.30 -5.90 -11.71
CA LEU A 210 0.29 -5.27 -10.53
C LEU A 210 0.97 -3.96 -10.97
N SER A 211 0.57 -2.84 -10.36
CA SER A 211 1.20 -1.53 -10.59
C SER A 211 2.64 -1.56 -10.12
N LYS A 212 3.53 -1.03 -10.95
CA LYS A 212 4.95 -0.83 -10.67
C LYS A 212 5.18 0.15 -9.52
#